data_AF-A0A525J9G2-F1
#
_entry.id   AF-A0A525J9G2-F1
#
_cell.length_a   1.000
_cell.length_b   1.000
_cell.length_c   1.000
_cell.angle_alpha   90.00
_cell.angle_beta   90.00
_cell.angle_gamma   90.00
#
_symmetry.space_group_name_H-M   'P 1'
#
loop_
_entity.id
_entity.type
_entity.pdbx_description
1 polymer ?
#
loop_
_entity_poly.entity_id
_entity_poly.type
_entity_poly.pdbx_seq_one_letter_code
_entity_poly.pdbx_strand_id
1 'polypeptide(L)' 'MSDIKTLSDRIDTLETRLMFQDEAIETLNKTITEQWLKIDALTRQLVNLNERLQEAETQVPGAANEPPPHY' A
#
# COMPACT_ATOMS: atom_id res chain seq x y z
N MET A 1 35.60 -20.55 35.41
CA MET A 1 34.18 -20.40 35.83
C MET A 1 33.62 -19.02 35.49
N SER A 2 34.39 -17.93 35.67
CA SER A 2 33.96 -16.56 35.31
C SER A 2 33.61 -16.41 33.82
N ASP A 3 34.42 -16.97 32.91
CA ASP A 3 34.20 -16.80 31.47
C ASP A 3 32.93 -17.51 30.96
N ILE A 4 32.61 -18.67 31.56
CA ILE A 4 31.37 -19.40 31.26
C ILE A 4 30.16 -18.58 31.68
N LYS A 5 30.22 -17.93 32.85
CA LYS A 5 29.16 -17.05 33.33
C LYS A 5 28.98 -15.84 32.39
N THR A 6 30.07 -15.17 32.03
CA THR A 6 30.01 -14.04 31.10
C THR A 6 29.49 -14.44 29.72
N LEU A 7 29.81 -15.64 29.24
CA LEU A 7 29.26 -16.16 28.00
C LEU A 7 27.76 -16.43 28.11
N SER A 8 27.30 -17.03 29.21
CA SER A 8 25.89 -17.26 29.50
C SER A 8 25.11 -15.94 29.51
N ASP A 9 25.59 -14.92 30.24
CA ASP A 9 24.93 -13.61 30.33
C ASP A 9 24.79 -12.94 28.94
N ARG A 10 25.79 -13.14 28.07
CA ARG A 10 25.75 -12.64 26.68
C ARG A 10 24.74 -13.40 25.83
N ILE A 11 24.62 -14.72 26.01
CA ILE A 11 23.62 -15.55 25.30
C ILE A 11 22.22 -15.10 25.71
N ASP A 12 21.93 -14.98 27.01
CA ASP A 12 20.62 -14.56 27.52
C ASP A 12 20.22 -13.17 26.97
N THR A 13 21.20 -12.26 26.89
CA THR A 13 21.00 -10.93 26.30
C THR A 13 20.67 -11.02 24.80
N LEU A 14 21.35 -11.89 24.06
CA LEU A 14 21.12 -12.08 22.63
C LEU A 14 19.76 -12.74 22.37
N GLU A 15 19.37 -13.73 23.17
CA GLU A 15 18.07 -14.39 23.08
C GLU A 15 16.93 -13.41 23.34
N THR A 16 17.06 -12.59 24.38
CA THR A 16 16.09 -11.52 24.66
C THR A 16 15.95 -10.56 23.46
N ARG A 17 17.07 -10.11 22.89
CA ARG A 17 17.06 -9.24 21.70
C ARG A 17 16.51 -9.93 20.46
N LEU A 18 16.72 -11.24 20.31
CA LEU A 18 16.18 -12.02 19.21
C LEU A 18 14.66 -12.06 19.28
N MET A 19 14.09 -12.36 20.44
CA MET A 19 12.63 -12.38 20.64
C MET A 19 11.97 -11.04 20.31
N PHE A 20 12.55 -9.92 20.76
CA PHE A 20 12.04 -8.59 20.40
C PHE A 20 12.13 -8.30 18.89
N GLN A 21 13.18 -8.80 18.22
CA GLN A 21 13.31 -8.64 16.78
C GLN A 21 12.31 -9.51 16.02
N ASP A 22 12.04 -10.73 16.48
CA ASP A 22 11.03 -11.62 15.88
C ASP A 22 9.64 -10.99 15.97
N GLU A 23 9.25 -10.43 17.13
CA GLU A 23 8.00 -9.70 17.30
C GLU A 23 7.92 -8.46 16.39
N ALA A 24 9.01 -7.71 16.27
CA ALA A 24 9.09 -6.54 15.40
C ALA A 24 8.93 -6.95 13.92
N ILE A 25 9.56 -8.03 13.49
CA ILE A 25 9.46 -8.56 12.12
C ILE A 25 8.02 -9.00 11.83
N GLU A 26 7.37 -9.70 12.74
CA GLU A 26 5.98 -10.12 12.57
C GLU A 26 5.04 -8.91 12.44
N THR A 27 5.22 -7.91 13.31
CA THR A 27 4.46 -6.66 13.29
C THR A 27 4.64 -5.90 11.97
N LEU A 28 5.89 -5.82 11.49
CA LEU A 28 6.20 -5.18 10.22
C LEU A 28 5.58 -5.94 9.04
N ASN A 29 5.65 -7.27 9.04
CA ASN A 29 5.06 -8.10 7.98
C ASN A 29 3.54 -7.92 7.89
N LYS A 30 2.86 -7.93 9.05
CA LYS A 30 1.43 -7.64 9.12
C LYS A 30 1.11 -6.25 8.56
N THR A 31 1.87 -5.24 8.99
CA THR A 31 1.67 -3.85 8.55
C THR A 31 1.86 -3.71 7.04
N ILE A 32 2.92 -4.32 6.48
CA ILE A 32 3.20 -4.30 5.04
C ILE A 32 2.07 -4.98 4.27
N THR A 33 1.58 -6.12 4.74
CA THR A 33 0.47 -6.85 4.11
C THR A 33 -0.81 -6.02 4.09
N GLU A 34 -1.15 -5.38 5.22
CA GLU A 34 -2.31 -4.49 5.29
C GLU A 34 -2.17 -3.27 4.38
N GLN A 35 -0.97 -2.68 4.28
CA GLN A 35 -0.70 -1.57 3.38
C GLN A 35 -0.80 -1.99 1.91
N TRP A 36 -0.29 -3.17 1.56
CA TRP A 36 -0.38 -3.70 0.20
C TRP A 36 -1.84 -3.85 -0.26
N LEU A 37 -2.70 -4.42 0.60
CA LEU A 37 -4.13 -4.55 0.32
C LEU A 37 -4.81 -3.18 0.11
N LYS A 38 -4.44 -2.18 0.92
CA LYS A 38 -4.94 -0.81 0.76
C LYS A 38 -4.50 -0.18 -0.56
N ILE A 39 -3.23 -0.37 -0.94
CA ILE A 39 -2.70 0.13 -2.21
C ILE A 39 -3.42 -0.55 -3.38
N ASP A 40 -3.58 -1.87 -3.38
CA ASP A 40 -4.31 -2.57 -4.44
C ASP A 40 -5.75 -2.04 -4.60
N ALA A 41 -6.46 -1.85 -3.47
CA ALA A 41 -7.80 -1.29 -3.49
C ALA A 41 -7.84 0.14 -4.07
N LEU A 42 -6.90 1.01 -3.68
CA LEU A 42 -6.79 2.36 -4.19
C LEU A 42 -6.44 2.38 -5.69
N THR A 43 -5.52 1.53 -6.13
CA THR A 43 -5.16 1.38 -7.55
C THR A 43 -6.37 0.99 -8.39
N ARG A 44 -7.19 0.03 -7.93
CA ARG A 44 -8.43 -0.34 -8.63
C ARG A 44 -9.43 0.81 -8.70
N GLN A 45 -9.57 1.60 -7.64
CA GLN A 45 -10.44 2.77 -7.63
C GLN A 45 -9.97 3.84 -8.62
N LEU A 46 -8.67 4.07 -8.73
CA LEU A 46 -8.10 5.00 -9.71
C LEU A 46 -8.35 4.55 -11.15
N VAL A 47 -8.18 3.26 -11.44
CA VAL A 47 -8.49 2.71 -12.78
C VAL A 47 -9.97 2.94 -13.11
N ASN A 48 -10.88 2.61 -12.18
CA ASN A 48 -12.31 2.79 -12.41
C ASN A 48 -12.70 4.27 -12.60
N LEU A 49 -12.08 5.18 -11.84
CA LEU A 49 -12.30 6.62 -12.00
C LEU A 49 -11.84 7.10 -13.37
N ASN A 50 -10.69 6.62 -13.85
CA ASN A 50 -10.16 6.95 -15.16
C ASN A 50 -11.06 6.45 -16.29
N GLU A 51 -11.58 5.22 -16.18
CA GLU A 51 -12.56 4.67 -17.14
C GLU A 51 -13.82 5.54 -17.21
N ARG A 52 -14.40 5.90 -16.06
CA ARG A 52 -15.58 6.79 -16.01
C ARG A 52 -15.33 8.16 -16.60
N LEU A 53 -14.13 8.71 -16.40
CA LEU A 53 -13.75 10.01 -16.95
C LEU A 53 -13.65 9.94 -18.48
N GLN A 54 -13.03 8.89 -19.02
CA GLN A 54 -12.97 8.66 -20.47
C GLN A 54 -14.37 8.46 -21.07
N GLU A 55 -15.23 7.69 -20.41
CA GLU A 55 -16.64 7.53 -20.85
C GLU A 55 -17.37 8.87 -20.87
N ALA A 56 -17.21 9.71 -19.84
CA ALA A 56 -17.82 11.03 -19.79
C ALA A 56 -17.30 11.96 -20.90
N GLU A 57 -15.99 11.95 -21.19
CA GLU A 57 -15.39 12.74 -22.28
C GLU A 57 -15.93 12.30 -23.65
N THR A 58 -16.07 11.00 -23.89
CA THR A 58 -16.62 10.47 -25.15
C THR A 58 -18.12 10.74 -25.33
N GLN A 59 -18.86 10.92 -24.23
CA GLN A 59 -20.29 11.23 -24.25
C GLN A 59 -20.60 12.70 -24.46
N VAL A 60 -19.61 13.61 -24.45
CA VAL A 60 -19.83 15.00 -24.86
C VAL A 60 -20.02 15.01 -26.39
N PRO A 61 -21.24 15.20 -26.90
CA PRO A 61 -21.42 15.36 -28.33
C PRO A 61 -20.69 16.66 -28.67
N GLY A 62 -19.78 16.62 -29.65
CA GLY A 62 -19.21 17.83 -30.21
C GLY A 62 -20.36 18.78 -30.49
N ALA A 63 -20.33 19.97 -29.88
CA ALA A 63 -21.33 20.99 -30.13
C ALA A 63 -21.37 21.20 -31.65
N ALA A 64 -22.37 20.60 -32.30
CA ALA A 64 -22.70 20.86 -33.68
C ALA A 64 -23.22 22.30 -33.68
N ASN A 65 -22.28 23.24 -33.72
CA ASN A 65 -22.49 24.64 -34.07
C ASN A 65 -22.86 24.68 -35.56
N GLU A 66 -23.97 24.06 -35.93
CA GLU A 66 -24.61 24.36 -37.20
C GLU A 66 -25.32 25.70 -37.03
N PRO A 67 -24.90 26.74 -37.77
CA PRO A 67 -25.54 28.05 -37.67
C PRO A 67 -27.03 27.92 -38.06
N PRO A 68 -27.94 28.56 -37.31
CA PRO A 68 -29.37 28.39 -37.52
C PRO A 68 -29.78 28.86 -38.94
N PRO A 69 -30.71 28.16 -39.60
CA PRO A 69 -31.13 28.52 -40.95
C PRO A 69 -31.88 29.86 -40.90
N HIS A 70 -31.36 30.85 -41.63
CA HIS A 70 -32.05 32.12 -41.82
C HIS A 70 -33.24 31.91 -42.76
N TYR A 71 -34.45 32.17 -42.24
CA TYR A 71 -35.69 32.34 -43.00
C TYR A 71 -36.09 33.82 -43.00
#